data_AF-A0A7K5AF28-F1
#
_entry.id   AF-A0A7K5AF28-F1
#
_cell.length_a   1.000
_cell.length_b   1.000
_cell.length_c   1.000
_cell.angle_alpha   90.00
_cell.angle_beta   90.00
_cell.angle_gamma   90.00
#
_symmetry.space_group_name_H-M   'P 1'
#
loop_
_entity.id
_entity.type
_entity.pdbx_description
1 polymer ?
#
loop_
_entity_poly.entity_id
_entity_poly.type
_entity_poly.pdbx_seq_one_letter_code
_entity_poly.pdbx_strand_id
1 'polypeptide(L)'
;QGPQWVKLSPEEIPARIQAITGKRGRPRNAEKTKPKELAAAKRGRGRPPKVTMVDLLSKTDARLLRRLEAQEVLSDEDKLKMSKIKKKMRRKAKNKQKQETKTSRVKETKKKCKAKEKKGKVEKGKDKARPKEKKGKGARKADKGAVAQRRLEERQRQQLILEEMKKPTEDMCLGDHQPLPAFSRIPGLILPSHAFSHCLTVVEFLQSYGKAALYDPGMPSYCQSLKILGEKVSEISLNRDTVSEILRCFLTAYGAAEDLCEALRTKPFQALPPEQKAAILAFLVNELNSSGLIVSEIDKTLENMSNYRRNKWIIEGRLRRLKIALAKKTGRPESEITGLEDGRRRRSSRLTEETGLEMEEEEENRGRKSRREEEVDTAASSVPELERQIEKLAK
;
A
#
# COMPACT_ATOMS: atom_id res chain seq x y z
N GLN A 1 -28.49 -5.70 41.17
CA GLN A 1 -27.91 -7.06 41.11
C GLN A 1 -27.32 -7.25 39.73
N GLY A 2 -26.01 -7.46 39.62
CA GLY A 2 -25.30 -7.51 38.33
C GLY A 2 -25.40 -8.87 37.62
N PRO A 3 -25.00 -8.96 36.34
CA PRO A 3 -25.03 -10.19 35.56
C PRO A 3 -24.16 -11.28 36.20
N GLN A 4 -24.79 -12.36 36.65
CA GLN A 4 -24.12 -13.57 37.13
C GLN A 4 -23.69 -14.43 35.93
N TRP A 5 -22.39 -14.71 35.83
CA TRP A 5 -21.85 -15.61 34.82
C TRP A 5 -21.94 -17.06 35.32
N VAL A 6 -22.53 -17.93 34.51
CA VAL A 6 -22.66 -19.37 34.80
C VAL A 6 -21.91 -20.16 33.72
N LYS A 7 -21.05 -21.08 34.15
CA LYS A 7 -20.29 -21.96 33.26
C LYS A 7 -21.22 -23.08 32.75
N LEU A 8 -21.38 -23.17 31.43
CA LEU A 8 -22.17 -24.23 30.79
C LEU A 8 -21.30 -25.44 30.47
N SER A 9 -21.90 -26.63 30.53
CA SER A 9 -21.28 -27.85 30.05
C SER A 9 -21.31 -27.95 28.51
N PRO A 10 -20.40 -28.70 27.87
CA PRO A 10 -20.33 -28.80 26.41
C PRO A 10 -21.63 -29.28 25.75
N GLU A 11 -22.44 -30.05 26.48
CA GLU A 11 -23.71 -30.61 26.02
C GLU A 11 -24.84 -29.56 26.04
N GLU A 12 -24.76 -28.56 26.91
CA GLU A 12 -25.76 -27.50 27.07
C GLU A 12 -25.56 -26.33 26.09
N ILE A 13 -24.34 -26.17 25.57
CA ILE A 13 -23.97 -25.06 24.68
C ILE A 13 -24.83 -25.04 23.40
N PRO A 14 -25.03 -26.15 22.66
CA PRO A 14 -25.83 -26.14 21.43
C PRO A 14 -27.29 -25.74 21.69
N ALA A 15 -27.90 -26.26 22.75
CA ALA A 15 -29.29 -25.96 23.12
C ALA A 15 -29.48 -24.50 23.52
N ARG A 16 -28.52 -23.93 24.28
CA ARG A 16 -28.54 -22.53 24.69
C ARG A 16 -28.35 -21.59 23.50
N ILE A 17 -27.43 -21.90 22.58
CA ILE A 17 -27.25 -21.16 21.33
C ILE A 17 -28.52 -21.22 20.48
N GLN A 18 -29.17 -22.38 20.38
CA GLN A 18 -30.40 -22.54 19.59
C GLN A 18 -31.57 -21.74 20.18
N ALA A 19 -31.67 -21.67 21.51
CA ALA A 19 -32.65 -20.85 22.21
C ALA A 19 -32.42 -19.34 21.99
N ILE A 20 -31.16 -18.89 22.00
CA ILE A 20 -30.77 -17.48 21.80
C ILE A 20 -30.91 -17.06 20.33
N THR A 21 -30.54 -17.94 19.39
CA THR A 21 -30.45 -17.59 17.96
C THR A 21 -31.79 -17.61 17.22
N GLY A 22 -32.88 -18.04 17.86
CA GLY A 22 -34.25 -17.81 17.40
C GLY A 22 -34.58 -18.30 15.98
N LYS A 23 -33.76 -19.16 15.36
CA LYS A 23 -33.98 -19.65 13.99
C LYS A 23 -35.09 -20.71 13.98
N ARG A 24 -36.34 -20.26 14.11
CA ARG A 24 -37.52 -21.02 13.69
C ARG A 24 -37.58 -21.04 12.16
N GLY A 25 -36.88 -22.00 11.56
CA GLY A 25 -37.20 -22.41 10.18
C GLY A 25 -38.56 -23.13 10.18
N ARG A 26 -39.49 -22.68 9.34
CA ARG A 26 -40.78 -23.37 9.11
C ARG A 26 -40.50 -24.77 8.55
N PRO A 27 -41.12 -25.85 9.07
CA PRO A 27 -40.94 -27.19 8.51
C PRO A 27 -41.49 -27.23 7.07
N ARG A 28 -40.79 -28.00 6.22
CA ARG A 28 -41.08 -28.15 4.81
C ARG A 28 -42.42 -28.86 4.63
N ASN A 29 -43.42 -28.17 4.08
CA ASN A 29 -44.73 -28.74 3.79
C ASN A 29 -44.62 -29.71 2.60
N ALA A 30 -44.99 -30.98 2.81
CA ALA A 30 -44.87 -32.07 1.84
C ALA A 30 -46.11 -32.25 0.95
N GLU A 31 -47.13 -31.41 1.06
CA GLU A 31 -48.33 -31.50 0.23
C GLU A 31 -48.60 -30.20 -0.50
N LYS A 32 -48.28 -30.19 -1.80
CA LYS A 32 -49.07 -29.58 -2.89
C LYS A 32 -48.35 -29.82 -4.22
N THR A 33 -48.57 -31.01 -4.76
CA THR A 33 -48.49 -31.29 -6.18
C THR A 33 -49.60 -30.56 -6.93
N LYS A 34 -49.28 -29.74 -7.94
CA LYS A 34 -49.75 -29.84 -9.35
C LYS A 34 -49.53 -28.54 -10.17
N PRO A 35 -49.52 -28.65 -11.53
CA PRO A 35 -48.71 -27.81 -12.43
C PRO A 35 -49.51 -26.93 -13.40
N LYS A 36 -48.87 -25.88 -13.94
CA LYS A 36 -49.14 -25.14 -15.21
C LYS A 36 -48.28 -23.87 -15.20
N GLU A 37 -47.76 -23.27 -16.26
CA GLU A 37 -47.67 -23.51 -17.71
C GLU A 37 -46.56 -22.55 -18.20
N LEU A 38 -45.87 -22.87 -19.28
CA LEU A 38 -44.76 -22.06 -19.83
C LEU A 38 -45.27 -20.74 -20.42
N ALA A 39 -44.63 -19.62 -20.06
CA ALA A 39 -44.57 -18.43 -20.91
C ALA A 39 -43.09 -18.11 -21.20
N ALA A 40 -42.66 -18.38 -22.43
CA ALA A 40 -41.32 -18.13 -22.90
C ALA A 40 -41.20 -16.73 -23.53
N ALA A 41 -40.22 -15.93 -23.10
CA ALA A 41 -39.65 -14.86 -23.92
C ALA A 41 -38.19 -14.52 -23.51
N LYS A 42 -37.28 -15.40 -23.93
CA LYS A 42 -35.96 -15.12 -24.54
C LYS A 42 -35.20 -13.83 -24.13
N ARG A 43 -34.19 -13.99 -23.27
CA ARG A 43 -32.88 -13.32 -23.45
C ARG A 43 -31.77 -14.36 -23.30
N GLY A 44 -31.15 -14.72 -24.42
CA GLY A 44 -30.17 -15.79 -24.50
C GLY A 44 -28.93 -15.53 -23.66
N ARG A 45 -28.50 -16.57 -22.95
CA ARG A 45 -27.12 -16.74 -22.48
C ARG A 45 -26.18 -16.60 -23.68
N GLY A 46 -25.13 -15.79 -23.54
CA GLY A 46 -23.88 -16.00 -24.30
C GLY A 46 -23.64 -15.15 -25.55
N ARG A 47 -24.04 -13.87 -25.61
CA ARG A 47 -23.32 -12.93 -26.51
C ARG A 47 -22.21 -12.21 -25.74
N PRO A 48 -20.93 -12.37 -26.12
CA PRO A 48 -19.86 -11.57 -25.54
C PRO A 48 -20.12 -10.08 -25.81
N PRO A 49 -19.71 -9.18 -24.90
CA PRO A 49 -19.91 -7.75 -25.08
C PRO A 49 -19.29 -7.27 -26.39
N LYS A 50 -19.99 -6.39 -27.13
CA LYS A 50 -19.46 -5.79 -28.35
C LYS A 50 -18.22 -4.98 -27.99
N VAL A 51 -17.05 -5.49 -28.38
CA VAL A 51 -15.78 -4.77 -28.24
C VAL A 51 -15.88 -3.49 -29.07
N THR A 52 -15.87 -2.35 -28.40
CA THR A 52 -15.91 -1.03 -29.04
C THR A 52 -14.50 -0.60 -29.43
N MET A 53 -14.40 0.42 -30.29
CA MET A 53 -13.10 0.90 -30.78
C MET A 53 -12.22 1.48 -29.66
N VAL A 54 -12.84 1.99 -28.59
CA VAL A 54 -12.16 2.51 -27.40
C VAL A 54 -11.52 1.38 -26.59
N ASP A 55 -12.09 0.17 -26.60
CA ASP A 55 -11.55 -1.00 -25.89
C ASP A 55 -10.24 -1.53 -26.50
N LEU A 56 -9.85 -1.03 -27.67
CA LEU A 56 -8.56 -1.35 -28.30
C LEU A 56 -7.41 -0.46 -27.79
N LEU A 57 -7.72 0.65 -27.11
CA LEU A 57 -6.75 1.56 -26.52
C LEU A 57 -6.26 1.04 -25.16
N SER A 58 -5.14 1.59 -24.65
CA SER A 58 -4.73 1.32 -23.27
C SER A 58 -5.72 1.97 -22.30
N LYS A 59 -5.80 1.45 -21.06
CA LYS A 59 -6.69 2.01 -20.02
C LYS A 59 -6.43 3.50 -19.77
N THR A 60 -5.18 3.94 -19.89
CA THR A 60 -4.76 5.34 -19.77
C THR A 60 -5.24 6.19 -20.95
N ASP A 61 -4.97 5.76 -22.19
CA ASP A 61 -5.39 6.46 -23.41
C ASP A 61 -6.93 6.55 -23.51
N ALA A 62 -7.66 5.51 -23.06
CA ALA A 62 -9.13 5.49 -23.07
C ALA A 62 -9.77 6.42 -22.02
N ARG A 63 -9.08 6.69 -20.91
CA ARG A 63 -9.50 7.68 -19.90
C ARG A 63 -9.18 9.09 -20.37
N LEU A 64 -7.99 9.31 -20.95
CA LEU A 64 -7.59 10.60 -21.50
C LEU A 64 -8.50 11.02 -22.67
N LEU A 65 -8.85 10.10 -23.57
CA LEU A 65 -9.80 10.38 -24.65
C LEU A 65 -11.17 10.82 -24.11
N ARG A 66 -11.71 10.12 -23.09
CA ARG A 66 -12.99 10.49 -22.47
C ARG A 66 -12.94 11.83 -21.73
N ARG A 67 -11.83 12.13 -21.05
CA ARG A 67 -11.63 13.42 -20.36
C ARG A 67 -11.58 14.58 -21.34
N LEU A 68 -10.87 14.40 -22.45
CA LEU A 68 -10.77 15.40 -23.52
C LEU A 68 -12.05 15.48 -24.38
N GLU A 69 -12.87 14.43 -24.47
CA GLU A 69 -14.20 14.50 -25.13
C GLU A 69 -15.26 15.15 -24.25
N ALA A 70 -15.09 15.14 -22.93
CA ALA A 70 -16.00 15.77 -21.97
C ALA A 70 -15.71 17.25 -21.70
N GLN A 71 -14.60 17.78 -22.22
CA GLN A 71 -14.21 19.17 -22.04
C GLN A 71 -14.82 20.02 -23.17
N GLU A 72 -15.63 21.02 -22.81
CA GLU A 72 -16.41 21.82 -23.77
C GLU A 72 -15.54 22.83 -24.56
N VAL A 73 -14.46 23.34 -23.96
CA VAL A 73 -13.49 24.22 -24.61
C VAL A 73 -12.14 23.51 -24.69
N LEU A 74 -11.71 23.19 -25.91
CA LEU A 74 -10.45 22.49 -26.17
C LEU A 74 -9.38 23.46 -26.64
N SER A 75 -8.26 23.48 -25.92
CA SER A 75 -7.03 24.15 -26.35
C SER A 75 -6.41 23.44 -27.57
N ASP A 76 -5.58 24.13 -28.35
CA ASP A 76 -4.97 23.57 -29.56
C ASP A 76 -4.05 22.37 -29.25
N GLU A 77 -3.45 22.36 -28.06
CA GLU A 77 -2.71 21.20 -27.55
C GLU A 77 -3.60 19.98 -27.29
N ASP A 78 -4.81 20.22 -26.77
CA ASP A 78 -5.76 19.17 -26.43
C ASP A 78 -6.38 18.56 -27.69
N LYS A 79 -6.65 19.38 -28.70
CA LYS A 79 -7.02 18.92 -30.05
C LYS A 79 -5.92 18.05 -30.68
N LEU A 80 -4.64 18.41 -30.46
CA LEU A 80 -3.50 17.62 -30.94
C LEU A 80 -3.38 16.28 -30.19
N LYS A 81 -3.54 16.27 -28.86
CA LYS A 81 -3.54 15.06 -28.03
C LYS A 81 -4.70 14.12 -28.44
N MET A 82 -5.89 14.67 -28.63
CA MET A 82 -7.06 13.95 -29.15
C MET A 82 -6.82 13.32 -30.51
N SER A 83 -6.25 14.07 -31.44
CA SER A 83 -5.93 13.59 -32.79
C SER A 83 -4.90 12.47 -32.78
N LYS A 84 -3.88 12.56 -31.91
CA LYS A 84 -2.88 11.50 -31.71
C LYS A 84 -3.52 10.21 -31.17
N ILE A 85 -4.42 10.30 -30.19
CA ILE A 85 -5.11 9.12 -29.62
C ILE A 85 -6.07 8.49 -30.64
N LYS A 86 -6.86 9.30 -31.36
CA LYS A 86 -7.75 8.82 -32.44
C LYS A 86 -6.95 8.15 -33.58
N LYS A 87 -5.77 8.67 -33.93
CA LYS A 87 -4.85 8.04 -34.90
C LYS A 87 -4.29 6.70 -34.40
N LYS A 88 -3.94 6.59 -33.11
CA LYS A 88 -3.53 5.31 -32.48
C LYS A 88 -4.67 4.28 -32.50
N MET A 89 -5.89 4.70 -32.18
CA MET A 89 -7.09 3.85 -32.21
C MET A 89 -7.32 3.25 -33.61
N ARG A 90 -7.25 4.08 -34.67
CA ARG A 90 -7.41 3.64 -36.06
C ARG A 90 -6.30 2.68 -36.51
N ARG A 91 -5.05 2.90 -36.08
CA ARG A 91 -3.92 1.99 -36.38
C ARG A 91 -4.12 0.61 -35.74
N LYS A 92 -4.56 0.56 -34.47
CA LYS A 92 -4.83 -0.70 -33.77
C LYS A 92 -5.99 -1.49 -34.38
N ALA A 93 -7.06 -0.80 -34.78
CA ALA A 93 -8.19 -1.44 -35.47
C ALA A 93 -7.77 -2.08 -36.81
N LYS A 94 -6.94 -1.37 -37.61
CA LYS A 94 -6.40 -1.92 -38.86
C LYS A 94 -5.53 -3.16 -38.64
N ASN A 95 -4.72 -3.17 -37.58
CA ASN A 95 -3.88 -4.34 -37.25
C ASN A 95 -4.71 -5.54 -36.79
N LYS A 96 -5.77 -5.32 -36.01
CA LYS A 96 -6.69 -6.39 -35.57
C LYS A 96 -7.44 -7.02 -36.74
N GLN A 97 -7.93 -6.21 -37.68
CA GLN A 97 -8.59 -6.69 -38.90
C GLN A 97 -7.62 -7.46 -39.82
N LYS A 98 -6.34 -7.07 -39.88
CA LYS A 98 -5.28 -7.81 -40.60
C LYS A 98 -4.94 -9.15 -39.95
N GLN A 99 -5.03 -9.28 -38.63
CA GLN A 99 -4.87 -10.58 -37.94
C GLN A 99 -6.08 -11.49 -38.19
N GLU A 100 -7.30 -10.95 -38.13
CA GLU A 100 -8.52 -11.72 -38.35
C GLU A 100 -8.63 -12.25 -39.79
N THR A 101 -8.27 -11.44 -40.79
CA THR A 101 -8.22 -11.85 -42.22
C THR A 101 -7.15 -12.91 -42.52
N LYS A 102 -6.03 -12.91 -41.78
CA LYS A 102 -5.03 -13.99 -41.86
C LYS A 102 -5.53 -15.29 -41.22
N THR A 103 -6.29 -15.21 -40.13
CA THR A 103 -6.86 -16.40 -39.47
C THR A 103 -8.05 -17.01 -40.22
N SER A 104 -8.78 -16.24 -41.03
CA SER A 104 -9.88 -16.76 -41.86
C SER A 104 -9.38 -17.44 -43.14
N ARG A 105 -8.32 -16.93 -43.80
CA ARG A 105 -7.69 -17.59 -44.98
C ARG A 105 -7.16 -19.00 -44.70
N VAL A 106 -6.74 -19.29 -43.47
CA VAL A 106 -6.29 -20.63 -43.05
C VAL A 106 -7.47 -21.61 -42.86
N LYS A 107 -8.69 -21.10 -42.67
CA LYS A 107 -9.90 -21.94 -42.52
C LYS A 107 -10.57 -22.29 -43.86
N GLU A 108 -10.42 -21.47 -44.90
CA GLU A 108 -11.00 -21.74 -46.23
C GLU A 108 -10.22 -22.77 -47.06
N THR A 109 -8.88 -22.79 -47.00
CA THR A 109 -8.06 -23.78 -47.72
C THR A 109 -8.28 -25.22 -47.25
N LYS A 110 -8.89 -25.42 -46.08
CA LYS A 110 -9.20 -26.74 -45.51
C LYS A 110 -10.58 -27.29 -45.91
N LYS A 111 -11.45 -26.49 -46.51
CA LYS A 111 -12.79 -26.91 -46.94
C LYS A 111 -12.88 -27.36 -48.41
N LYS A 112 -11.87 -27.08 -49.25
CA LYS A 112 -11.88 -27.44 -50.69
C LYS A 112 -11.32 -28.82 -51.05
N CYS A 113 -10.74 -29.58 -50.10
CA CYS A 113 -10.15 -30.91 -50.36
C CYS A 113 -11.02 -32.11 -49.92
N LYS A 114 -12.30 -31.92 -49.60
CA LYS A 114 -13.23 -33.01 -49.24
C LYS A 114 -14.43 -33.06 -50.18
N ALA A 115 -14.16 -33.18 -51.48
CA ALA A 115 -15.12 -33.62 -52.48
C ALA A 115 -14.31 -34.24 -53.62
N LYS A 116 -14.68 -35.45 -54.06
CA LYS A 116 -13.90 -36.45 -54.83
C LYS A 116 -12.96 -37.27 -53.94
N GLU A 117 -13.01 -38.61 -53.87
CA GLU A 117 -13.90 -39.59 -54.47
C GLU A 117 -13.73 -40.92 -53.70
N LYS A 118 -14.79 -41.72 -53.64
CA LYS A 118 -14.79 -43.12 -53.18
C LYS A 118 -14.39 -44.03 -54.35
N LYS A 119 -14.10 -45.31 -54.03
CA LYS A 119 -13.80 -46.49 -54.88
C LYS A 119 -12.29 -46.68 -55.14
N GLY A 120 -11.69 -47.85 -55.08
CA GLY A 120 -12.13 -49.22 -54.91
C GLY A 120 -10.91 -50.15 -54.71
N LYS A 121 -11.17 -51.45 -54.76
CA LYS A 121 -10.44 -52.62 -54.21
C LYS A 121 -9.37 -53.20 -55.19
N VAL A 122 -8.49 -54.10 -54.69
CA VAL A 122 -7.88 -55.31 -55.34
C VAL A 122 -6.33 -55.37 -55.59
N GLU A 123 -5.78 -56.53 -55.12
CA GLU A 123 -4.62 -57.41 -55.43
C GLU A 123 -3.19 -57.00 -55.90
N LYS A 124 -2.24 -57.80 -55.34
CA LYS A 124 -0.99 -58.43 -55.86
C LYS A 124 0.13 -57.60 -56.51
N GLY A 125 1.38 -57.96 -56.15
CA GLY A 125 2.51 -57.96 -57.09
C GLY A 125 3.90 -57.58 -56.56
N LYS A 126 4.76 -58.61 -56.49
CA LYS A 126 6.23 -58.73 -56.39
C LYS A 126 7.20 -57.54 -56.64
N ASP A 127 8.32 -57.66 -55.91
CA ASP A 127 9.74 -57.44 -56.23
C ASP A 127 10.40 -56.04 -56.40
N LYS A 128 11.44 -55.88 -55.56
CA LYS A 128 12.76 -55.23 -55.73
C LYS A 128 12.87 -53.78 -56.25
N ALA A 129 13.33 -52.88 -55.37
CA ALA A 129 14.57 -52.10 -55.57
C ALA A 129 14.88 -51.13 -54.40
N ARG A 130 16.05 -51.34 -53.77
CA ARG A 130 17.04 -50.36 -53.23
C ARG A 130 16.62 -49.33 -52.13
N PRO A 131 17.43 -49.15 -51.06
CA PRO A 131 17.04 -48.32 -49.93
C PRO A 131 17.22 -46.82 -50.22
N LYS A 132 16.21 -46.02 -49.87
CA LYS A 132 16.39 -44.60 -49.58
C LYS A 132 15.64 -44.28 -48.30
N GLU A 133 16.40 -43.84 -47.30
CA GLU A 133 15.93 -43.34 -46.02
C GLU A 133 14.81 -42.29 -46.21
N LYS A 134 13.64 -42.53 -45.62
CA LYS A 134 12.65 -41.49 -45.34
C LYS A 134 12.29 -41.53 -43.86
N LYS A 135 12.96 -40.67 -43.10
CA LYS A 135 12.65 -40.36 -41.70
C LYS A 135 11.18 -39.92 -41.54
N GLY A 136 10.47 -40.65 -40.68
CA GLY A 136 9.58 -40.09 -39.65
C GLY A 136 8.41 -39.20 -40.06
N LYS A 137 7.30 -39.77 -40.52
CA LYS A 137 5.95 -39.18 -40.38
C LYS A 137 5.19 -39.69 -39.14
N GLY A 138 5.91 -40.05 -38.07
CA GLY A 138 5.32 -40.47 -36.78
C GLY A 138 5.13 -39.34 -35.75
N ALA A 139 5.90 -38.25 -35.84
CA ALA A 139 6.04 -37.29 -34.74
C ALA A 139 4.82 -36.35 -34.52
N ARG A 140 3.97 -36.10 -35.52
CA ARG A 140 2.89 -35.10 -35.41
C ARG A 140 1.57 -35.60 -34.80
N LYS A 141 1.40 -36.92 -34.58
CA LYS A 141 0.20 -37.47 -33.92
C LYS A 141 0.42 -37.70 -32.42
N ALA A 142 1.65 -37.98 -31.98
CA ALA A 142 1.99 -38.14 -30.57
C ALA A 142 1.85 -36.82 -29.78
N ASP A 143 2.28 -35.70 -30.37
CA ASP A 143 2.26 -34.38 -29.72
C ASP A 143 0.83 -33.84 -29.46
N LYS A 144 -0.13 -34.17 -30.34
CA LYS A 144 -1.55 -33.83 -30.11
C LYS A 144 -2.18 -34.62 -28.97
N GLY A 145 -1.73 -35.86 -28.73
CA GLY A 145 -2.17 -36.69 -27.61
C GLY A 145 -1.68 -36.13 -26.28
N ALA A 146 -0.40 -35.77 -26.21
CA ALA A 146 0.20 -35.17 -25.01
C ALA A 146 -0.46 -33.82 -24.63
N VAL A 147 -0.78 -32.98 -25.62
CA VAL A 147 -1.49 -31.71 -25.37
C VAL A 147 -2.95 -31.93 -24.93
N ALA A 148 -3.62 -32.97 -25.44
CA ALA A 148 -4.98 -33.32 -25.00
C ALA A 148 -5.00 -33.90 -23.58
N GLN A 149 -3.99 -34.70 -23.24
CA GLN A 149 -3.80 -35.28 -21.91
C GLN A 149 -3.51 -34.19 -20.86
N ARG A 150 -2.60 -33.26 -21.16
CA ARG A 150 -2.34 -32.09 -20.29
C ARG A 150 -3.58 -31.24 -20.05
N ARG A 151 -4.44 -31.05 -21.06
CA ARG A 151 -5.71 -30.32 -20.91
C ARG A 151 -6.74 -31.08 -20.06
N LEU A 152 -6.72 -32.41 -20.07
CA LEU A 152 -7.60 -33.22 -19.23
C LEU A 152 -7.12 -33.19 -17.78
N GLU A 153 -5.82 -33.34 -17.55
CA GLU A 153 -5.19 -33.20 -16.23
C GLU A 153 -5.40 -31.80 -15.63
N GLU A 154 -5.30 -30.75 -16.44
CA GLU A 154 -5.57 -29.38 -16.01
C GLU A 154 -7.05 -29.16 -15.65
N ARG A 155 -7.98 -29.80 -16.37
CA ARG A 155 -9.41 -29.82 -16.00
C ARG A 155 -9.69 -30.59 -14.72
N GLN A 156 -9.03 -31.73 -14.52
CA GLN A 156 -9.12 -32.51 -13.29
C GLN A 156 -8.57 -31.72 -12.09
N ARG A 157 -7.44 -31.03 -12.27
CA ARG A 157 -6.90 -30.10 -11.26
C ARG A 157 -7.88 -28.99 -10.92
N GLN A 158 -8.49 -28.36 -11.93
CA GLN A 158 -9.49 -27.32 -11.70
C GLN A 158 -10.74 -27.86 -10.98
N GLN A 159 -11.16 -29.10 -11.28
CA GLN A 159 -12.27 -29.75 -10.56
C GLN A 159 -11.91 -30.04 -9.10
N LEU A 160 -10.72 -30.58 -8.84
CA LEU A 160 -10.24 -30.83 -7.47
C LEU A 160 -10.15 -29.54 -6.66
N ILE A 161 -9.65 -28.45 -7.25
CA ILE A 161 -9.60 -27.14 -6.59
C ILE A 161 -11.01 -26.61 -6.28
N LEU A 162 -11.96 -26.75 -7.20
CA LEU A 162 -13.36 -26.35 -6.98
C LEU A 162 -14.05 -27.20 -5.90
N GLU A 163 -13.72 -28.49 -5.83
CA GLU A 163 -14.22 -29.41 -4.81
C GLU A 163 -13.62 -29.09 -3.43
N GLU A 164 -12.32 -28.74 -3.38
CA GLU A 164 -11.63 -28.24 -2.19
C GLU A 164 -12.24 -26.91 -1.70
N MET A 165 -12.50 -25.97 -2.61
CA MET A 165 -13.14 -24.67 -2.31
C MET A 165 -14.62 -24.80 -1.91
N LYS A 166 -15.24 -25.96 -2.16
CA LYS A 166 -16.60 -26.27 -1.73
C LYS A 166 -16.63 -26.93 -0.34
N LYS A 167 -15.49 -27.39 0.18
CA LYS A 167 -15.39 -27.81 1.59
C LYS A 167 -15.65 -26.57 2.45
N PRO A 168 -16.46 -26.67 3.51
CA PRO A 168 -16.62 -25.58 4.46
C PRO A 168 -15.23 -25.22 5.01
N THR A 169 -14.81 -23.97 4.84
CA THR A 169 -13.59 -23.50 5.48
C THR A 169 -13.83 -23.53 7.00
N GLU A 170 -13.19 -24.47 7.70
CA GLU A 170 -13.17 -24.46 9.16
C GLU A 170 -12.25 -23.32 9.63
N ASP A 171 -12.77 -22.08 9.58
CA ASP A 171 -12.11 -20.84 10.02
C ASP A 171 -11.97 -20.75 11.55
N MET A 172 -11.75 -21.86 12.25
CA MET A 172 -11.64 -21.90 13.71
C MET A 172 -10.19 -21.82 14.20
N CYS A 173 -9.19 -21.94 13.32
CA CYS A 173 -7.78 -21.89 13.70
C CYS A 173 -6.95 -21.08 12.71
N LEU A 174 -6.47 -19.91 13.14
CA LEU A 174 -5.39 -19.18 12.47
C LEU A 174 -4.07 -19.95 12.71
N GLY A 175 -3.56 -20.62 11.68
CA GLY A 175 -2.34 -21.43 11.77
C GLY A 175 -1.05 -20.62 11.95
N ASP A 176 -1.12 -19.30 11.80
CA ASP A 176 -0.02 -18.34 11.85
C ASP A 176 -0.15 -17.34 13.02
N HIS A 177 -0.73 -17.77 14.14
CA HIS A 177 -0.82 -16.92 15.33
C HIS A 177 0.59 -16.58 15.84
N GLN A 178 0.94 -15.30 15.75
CA GLN A 178 2.11 -14.78 16.46
C GLN A 178 1.82 -14.85 17.96
N PRO A 179 2.78 -15.30 18.79
CA PRO A 179 2.60 -15.24 20.24
C PRO A 179 2.40 -13.78 20.66
N LEU A 180 1.53 -13.57 21.65
CA LEU A 180 1.34 -12.23 22.22
C LEU A 180 2.69 -11.70 22.73
N PRO A 181 3.00 -10.41 22.55
CA PRO A 181 4.22 -9.82 23.07
C PRO A 181 4.37 -10.11 24.56
N ALA A 182 5.55 -10.57 24.98
CA ALA A 182 5.83 -10.79 26.39
C ALA A 182 6.06 -9.44 27.09
N PHE A 183 5.12 -9.03 27.93
CA PHE A 183 5.28 -7.84 28.77
C PHE A 183 6.02 -8.20 30.07
N SER A 184 7.34 -8.34 29.99
CA SER A 184 8.17 -8.61 31.16
C SER A 184 8.07 -7.47 32.18
N ARG A 185 7.71 -7.81 33.43
CA ARG A 185 7.70 -6.85 34.54
C ARG A 185 9.11 -6.66 35.08
N ILE A 186 9.44 -5.43 35.45
CA ILE A 186 10.66 -5.16 36.21
C ILE A 186 10.45 -5.73 37.62
N PRO A 187 11.38 -6.54 38.15
CA PRO A 187 11.27 -7.06 39.52
C PRO A 187 11.01 -5.94 40.54
N GLY A 188 10.01 -6.11 41.40
CA GLY A 188 9.62 -5.12 42.41
C GLY A 188 8.60 -4.07 41.95
N LEU A 189 8.25 -4.01 40.65
CA LEU A 189 7.22 -3.11 40.14
C LEU A 189 5.94 -3.85 39.75
N ILE A 190 4.79 -3.20 39.98
CA ILE A 190 3.47 -3.72 39.59
C ILE A 190 3.29 -3.67 38.06
N LEU A 191 3.88 -2.66 37.41
CA LEU A 191 3.72 -2.38 35.97
C LEU A 191 4.89 -2.96 35.12
N PRO A 192 4.61 -3.39 33.87
CA PRO A 192 5.65 -3.65 32.88
C PRO A 192 6.53 -2.43 32.61
N SER A 193 7.79 -2.64 32.20
CA SER A 193 8.75 -1.57 31.92
C SER A 193 8.21 -0.51 30.96
N HIS A 194 7.56 -0.95 29.88
CA HIS A 194 7.00 -0.08 28.85
C HIS A 194 5.84 0.77 29.39
N ALA A 195 4.96 0.18 30.20
CA ALA A 195 3.85 0.90 30.82
C ALA A 195 4.37 1.95 31.81
N PHE A 196 5.38 1.59 32.60
CA PHE A 196 6.03 2.54 33.52
C PHE A 196 6.69 3.70 32.77
N SER A 197 7.43 3.40 31.69
CA SER A 197 8.03 4.43 30.82
C SER A 197 6.98 5.36 30.24
N HIS A 198 5.84 4.83 29.79
CA HIS A 198 4.73 5.69 29.33
C HIS A 198 4.18 6.61 30.41
N CYS A 199 4.00 6.10 31.63
CA CYS A 199 3.57 6.94 32.75
C CYS A 199 4.56 8.09 33.01
N LEU A 200 5.86 7.81 32.96
CA LEU A 200 6.88 8.86 33.10
C LEU A 200 6.81 9.87 31.96
N THR A 201 6.68 9.42 30.71
CA THR A 201 6.56 10.34 29.56
C THR A 201 5.33 11.25 29.68
N VAL A 202 4.22 10.78 30.25
CA VAL A 202 3.03 11.62 30.49
C VAL A 202 3.32 12.68 31.56
N VAL A 203 4.03 12.32 32.63
CA VAL A 203 4.42 13.27 33.70
C VAL A 203 5.40 14.32 33.17
N GLU A 204 6.42 13.88 32.45
CA GLU A 204 7.40 14.77 31.80
C GLU A 204 6.74 15.67 30.77
N PHE A 205 5.82 15.13 29.96
CA PHE A 205 5.04 15.90 29.00
C PHE A 205 4.26 17.00 29.71
N LEU A 206 3.52 16.65 30.76
CA LEU A 206 2.69 17.62 31.49
C LEU A 206 3.54 18.72 32.13
N GLN A 207 4.73 18.38 32.63
CA GLN A 207 5.65 19.35 33.24
C GLN A 207 6.30 20.28 32.22
N SER A 208 6.83 19.72 31.13
CA SER A 208 7.57 20.48 30.12
C SER A 208 6.64 21.28 29.22
N TYR A 209 5.61 20.61 28.67
CA TYR A 209 4.69 21.24 27.73
C TYR A 209 3.58 22.01 28.43
N GLY A 210 3.24 21.68 29.68
CA GLY A 210 2.37 22.55 30.49
C GLY A 210 3.01 23.94 30.68
N LYS A 211 4.31 24.00 30.97
CA LYS A 211 5.05 25.27 31.02
C LYS A 211 5.09 25.98 29.67
N ALA A 212 5.29 25.25 28.58
CA ALA A 212 5.27 25.83 27.24
C ALA A 212 3.90 26.46 26.93
N ALA A 213 2.80 25.79 27.26
CA ALA A 213 1.45 26.31 27.06
C ALA A 213 1.18 27.60 27.85
N LEU A 214 1.72 27.71 29.07
CA LEU A 214 1.64 28.93 29.89
C LEU A 214 2.49 30.09 29.38
N TYR A 215 3.45 29.81 28.49
CA TYR A 215 4.28 30.82 27.84
C TYR A 215 3.66 31.26 26.51
N ASP A 216 3.30 30.30 25.65
CA ASP A 216 2.64 30.51 24.37
C ASP A 216 1.71 29.29 24.10
N PRO A 217 0.37 29.47 24.01
CA PRO A 217 -0.36 30.73 23.82
C PRO A 217 -0.48 31.63 25.07
N GLY A 218 -0.05 31.17 26.24
CA GLY A 218 -0.01 31.96 27.46
C GLY A 218 -1.29 31.87 28.30
N MET A 219 -1.47 32.80 29.24
CA MET A 219 -2.76 33.00 29.92
C MET A 219 -3.45 34.24 29.33
N PRO A 220 -4.77 34.20 29.10
CA PRO A 220 -5.55 35.39 28.74
C PRO A 220 -5.37 36.49 29.79
N SER A 221 -5.37 37.76 29.37
CA SER A 221 -5.08 38.92 30.23
C SER A 221 -5.90 38.98 31.51
N TYR A 222 -7.16 38.55 31.47
CA TYR A 222 -8.07 38.51 32.61
C TYR A 222 -7.77 37.38 33.61
N CYS A 223 -6.89 36.42 33.27
CA CYS A 223 -6.46 35.28 34.08
C CYS A 223 -4.93 35.19 34.24
N GLN A 224 -4.17 36.24 33.94
CA GLN A 224 -2.71 36.20 34.00
C GLN A 224 -2.14 36.11 35.43
N SER A 225 -2.84 36.66 36.42
CA SER A 225 -2.41 36.68 37.82
C SER A 225 -3.43 36.02 38.74
N LEU A 226 -2.96 35.22 39.70
CA LEU A 226 -3.79 34.74 40.80
C LEU A 226 -3.92 35.86 41.86
N LYS A 227 -5.13 36.08 42.38
CA LYS A 227 -5.45 37.29 43.15
C LYS A 227 -4.82 37.32 44.57
N ILE A 228 -4.62 38.56 45.01
CA ILE A 228 -3.97 39.14 46.22
C ILE A 228 -2.47 39.45 46.06
N LEU A 229 -1.61 38.51 45.65
CA LEU A 229 -0.16 38.77 45.53
C LEU A 229 0.30 39.30 44.16
N GLY A 230 -0.53 39.20 43.11
CA GLY A 230 -0.19 39.69 41.77
C GLY A 230 0.79 38.81 40.99
N GLU A 231 1.25 37.70 41.56
CA GLU A 231 2.11 36.72 40.91
C GLU A 231 1.42 36.15 39.65
N LYS A 232 2.20 36.05 38.56
CA LYS A 232 1.69 35.51 37.30
C LYS A 232 1.62 33.99 37.37
N VAL A 233 0.59 33.40 36.76
CA VAL A 233 0.44 31.93 36.69
C VAL A 233 1.65 31.26 36.00
N SER A 234 2.24 31.93 35.01
CA SER A 234 3.42 31.45 34.29
C SER A 234 4.72 31.47 35.11
N GLU A 235 4.76 32.22 36.22
CA GLU A 235 5.90 32.29 37.12
C GLU A 235 5.84 31.21 38.21
N ILE A 236 4.67 30.56 38.40
CA ILE A 236 4.49 29.49 39.37
C ILE A 236 5.18 28.23 38.87
N SER A 237 6.02 27.63 39.72
CA SER A 237 6.67 26.36 39.39
C SER A 237 5.63 25.26 39.18
N LEU A 238 5.64 24.65 38.00
CA LEU A 238 4.74 23.53 37.67
C LEU A 238 5.33 22.22 38.21
N ASN A 239 4.75 21.71 39.30
CA ASN A 239 5.18 20.52 40.03
C ASN A 239 3.98 19.65 40.42
N ARG A 240 4.19 18.56 41.16
CA ARG A 240 3.12 17.61 41.52
C ARG A 240 1.95 18.29 42.25
N ASP A 241 2.22 19.29 43.07
CA ASP A 241 1.25 19.92 43.96
C ASP A 241 0.53 21.07 43.26
N THR A 242 1.22 21.82 42.39
CA THR A 242 0.66 22.97 41.67
C THR A 242 -0.01 22.61 40.35
N VAL A 243 0.38 21.51 39.71
CA VAL A 243 -0.07 21.16 38.35
C VAL A 243 -1.59 21.07 38.24
N SER A 244 -2.28 20.57 39.26
CA SER A 244 -3.74 20.41 39.21
C SER A 244 -4.46 21.76 39.14
N GLU A 245 -4.00 22.72 39.95
CA GLU A 245 -4.62 24.05 40.02
C GLU A 245 -4.22 24.90 38.81
N ILE A 246 -2.98 24.80 38.34
CA ILE A 246 -2.53 25.49 37.13
C ILE A 246 -3.29 24.97 35.90
N LEU A 247 -3.44 23.65 35.76
CA LEU A 247 -4.27 23.05 34.71
C LEU A 247 -5.71 23.53 34.80
N ARG A 248 -6.29 23.55 36.01
CA ARG A 248 -7.66 24.04 36.21
C ARG A 248 -7.81 25.48 35.75
N CYS A 249 -6.86 26.36 36.11
CA CYS A 249 -6.85 27.76 35.69
C CYS A 249 -6.73 27.90 34.17
N PHE A 250 -5.80 27.17 33.56
CA PHE A 250 -5.60 27.15 32.11
C PHE A 250 -6.86 26.66 31.37
N LEU A 251 -7.39 25.50 31.76
CA LEU A 251 -8.60 24.92 31.19
C LEU A 251 -9.81 25.87 31.31
N THR A 252 -9.98 26.52 32.46
CA THR A 252 -11.05 27.50 32.66
C THR A 252 -10.88 28.70 31.74
N ALA A 253 -9.67 29.22 31.61
CA ALA A 253 -9.38 30.40 30.79
C ALA A 253 -9.55 30.16 29.28
N TYR A 254 -9.33 28.92 28.83
CA TYR A 254 -9.51 28.52 27.43
C TYR A 254 -10.87 27.86 27.15
N GLY A 255 -11.80 27.85 28.12
CA GLY A 255 -13.16 27.37 27.91
C GLY A 255 -13.27 25.85 27.73
N ALA A 256 -12.44 25.07 28.42
CA ALA A 256 -12.57 23.62 28.47
C ALA A 256 -13.89 23.19 29.15
N ALA A 257 -14.25 21.92 28.97
CA ALA A 257 -15.48 21.36 29.54
C ALA A 257 -15.54 21.53 31.07
N GLU A 258 -16.68 22.01 31.57
CA GLU A 258 -16.86 22.39 32.98
C GLU A 258 -16.63 21.21 33.94
N ASP A 259 -16.97 19.99 33.52
CA ASP A 259 -16.77 18.77 34.29
C ASP A 259 -15.29 18.47 34.54
N LEU A 260 -14.40 18.80 33.59
CA LEU A 260 -12.95 18.66 33.76
C LEU A 260 -12.40 19.67 34.77
N CYS A 261 -12.86 20.93 34.68
CA CYS A 261 -12.48 22.00 35.61
C CYS A 261 -12.96 21.69 37.04
N GLU A 262 -14.18 21.19 37.17
CA GLU A 262 -14.77 20.79 38.45
C GLU A 262 -14.06 19.56 39.05
N ALA A 263 -13.69 18.59 38.20
CA ALA A 263 -12.92 17.44 38.64
C ALA A 263 -11.56 17.84 39.24
N LEU A 264 -10.84 18.76 38.58
CA LEU A 264 -9.56 19.29 39.08
C LEU A 264 -9.71 20.18 40.32
N ARG A 265 -10.88 20.80 40.52
CA ARG A 265 -11.18 21.57 41.74
C ARG A 265 -11.28 20.68 42.97
N THR A 266 -11.78 19.45 42.79
CA THR A 266 -12.07 18.54 43.92
C THR A 266 -11.02 17.44 44.10
N LYS A 267 -10.25 17.13 43.05
CA LYS A 267 -9.27 16.05 43.04
C LYS A 267 -7.99 16.45 42.30
N PRO A 268 -6.81 16.01 42.76
CA PRO A 268 -5.59 16.24 42.02
C PRO A 268 -5.61 15.47 40.69
N PHE A 269 -4.90 15.97 39.68
CA PHE A 269 -4.81 15.36 38.34
C PHE A 269 -4.50 13.85 38.39
N GLN A 270 -3.60 13.44 39.28
CA GLN A 270 -3.19 12.04 39.42
C GLN A 270 -4.33 11.13 39.90
N ALA A 271 -5.32 11.66 40.62
CA ALA A 271 -6.48 10.91 41.10
C ALA A 271 -7.65 10.88 40.11
N LEU A 272 -7.55 11.57 38.98
CA LEU A 272 -8.61 11.58 37.97
C LEU A 272 -8.72 10.24 37.22
N PRO A 273 -9.92 9.88 36.74
CA PRO A 273 -10.12 8.77 35.81
C PRO A 273 -9.26 8.92 34.54
N PRO A 274 -8.87 7.80 33.90
CA PRO A 274 -8.05 7.84 32.70
C PRO A 274 -8.70 8.61 31.54
N GLU A 275 -10.02 8.58 31.43
CA GLU A 275 -10.78 9.31 30.42
C GLU A 275 -10.62 10.83 30.57
N GLN A 276 -10.74 11.33 31.80
CA GLN A 276 -10.56 12.76 32.11
C GLN A 276 -9.10 13.19 31.94
N LYS A 277 -8.14 12.36 32.35
CA LYS A 277 -6.71 12.62 32.12
C LYS A 277 -6.42 12.76 30.63
N ALA A 278 -6.92 11.85 29.81
CA ALA A 278 -6.75 11.90 28.36
C ALA A 278 -7.42 13.14 27.75
N ALA A 279 -8.62 13.50 28.19
CA ALA A 279 -9.32 14.69 27.73
C ALA A 279 -8.55 15.98 28.05
N ILE A 280 -8.03 16.11 29.28
CA ILE A 280 -7.19 17.26 29.68
C ILE A 280 -5.91 17.33 28.85
N LEU A 281 -5.23 16.20 28.66
CA LEU A 281 -4.01 16.14 27.83
C LEU A 281 -4.29 16.48 26.37
N ALA A 282 -5.41 15.98 25.81
CA ALA A 282 -5.82 16.29 24.46
C ALA A 282 -6.12 17.78 24.28
N PHE A 283 -6.79 18.39 25.26
CA PHE A 283 -7.03 19.83 25.28
C PHE A 283 -5.71 20.61 25.31
N LEU A 284 -4.78 20.24 26.19
CA LEU A 284 -3.47 20.88 26.28
C LEU A 284 -2.70 20.79 24.96
N VAL A 285 -2.69 19.61 24.32
CA VAL A 285 -2.07 19.41 23.00
C VAL A 285 -2.74 20.28 21.93
N ASN A 286 -4.07 20.41 21.96
CA ASN A 286 -4.80 21.28 21.04
C ASN A 286 -4.33 22.74 21.16
N GLU A 287 -4.23 23.25 22.39
CA GLU A 287 -3.76 24.62 22.62
C GLU A 287 -2.29 24.79 22.24
N LEU A 288 -1.43 23.81 22.52
CA LEU A 288 -0.03 23.82 22.09
C LEU A 288 0.12 23.80 20.57
N ASN A 289 -0.78 23.15 19.84
CA ASN A 289 -0.79 23.19 18.38
C ASN A 289 -1.17 24.57 17.81
N SER A 290 -1.72 25.45 18.64
CA SER A 290 -1.96 26.85 18.27
C SER A 290 -0.77 27.77 18.56
N SER A 291 0.25 27.30 19.29
CA SER A 291 1.47 28.07 19.59
C SER A 291 2.26 28.35 18.31
N GLY A 292 2.40 29.63 17.96
CA GLY A 292 3.19 30.05 16.80
C GLY A 292 4.67 29.67 16.93
N LEU A 293 5.19 29.67 18.16
CA LEU A 293 6.56 29.26 18.44
C LEU A 293 6.77 27.77 18.19
N ILE A 294 5.87 26.92 18.67
CA ILE A 294 5.95 25.47 18.47
C ILE A 294 5.79 25.13 16.98
N VAL A 295 4.78 25.72 16.33
CA VAL A 295 4.52 25.49 14.90
C VAL A 295 5.72 25.90 14.05
N SER A 296 6.28 27.08 14.28
CA SER A 296 7.45 27.56 13.51
C SER A 296 8.70 26.68 13.71
N GLU A 297 8.93 26.18 14.92
CA GLU A 297 10.06 25.27 15.18
C GLU A 297 9.84 23.89 14.55
N ILE A 298 8.59 23.39 14.51
CA ILE A 298 8.23 22.18 13.76
C ILE A 298 8.51 22.38 12.26
N ASP A 299 8.04 23.47 11.67
CA ASP A 299 8.25 23.77 10.25
C ASP A 299 9.74 23.88 9.91
N LYS A 300 10.50 24.58 10.75
CA LYS A 300 11.96 24.67 10.63
C LYS A 300 12.63 23.30 10.71
N THR A 301 12.18 22.44 11.61
CA THR A 301 12.70 21.07 11.74
C THR A 301 12.37 20.23 10.49
N LEU A 302 11.16 20.36 9.95
CA LEU A 302 10.76 19.69 8.71
C LEU A 302 11.58 20.16 7.51
N GLU A 303 11.81 21.47 7.40
CA GLU A 303 12.66 22.05 6.36
C GLU A 303 14.11 21.58 6.50
N ASN A 304 14.66 21.57 7.71
CA ASN A 304 15.98 21.01 7.98
C ASN A 304 16.07 19.54 7.56
N MET A 305 15.06 18.73 7.88
CA MET A 305 15.01 17.32 7.46
C MET A 305 14.95 17.16 5.94
N SER A 306 14.23 18.03 5.24
CA SER A 306 14.20 18.07 3.77
C SER A 306 15.58 18.44 3.21
N ASN A 307 16.24 19.43 3.79
CA ASN A 307 17.60 19.83 3.44
C ASN A 307 18.62 18.71 3.69
N TYR A 308 18.55 18.01 4.82
CA TYR A 308 19.40 16.85 5.10
C TYR A 308 19.17 15.71 4.11
N ARG A 309 17.93 15.44 3.70
CA ARG A 309 17.64 14.44 2.66
C ARG A 309 18.22 14.84 1.31
N ARG A 310 18.07 16.10 0.90
CA ARG A 310 18.66 16.64 -0.33
C ARG A 310 20.19 16.52 -0.31
N ASN A 311 20.82 16.99 0.77
CA ASN A 311 22.27 16.92 0.94
C ASN A 311 22.78 15.47 0.97
N LYS A 312 22.07 14.58 1.68
CA LYS A 312 22.37 13.14 1.67
C LYS A 312 22.32 12.57 0.26
N TRP A 313 21.30 12.90 -0.53
CA TRP A 313 21.18 12.43 -1.91
C TRP A 313 22.31 12.97 -2.80
N ILE A 314 22.69 14.24 -2.64
CA ILE A 314 23.83 14.84 -3.34
C ILE A 314 25.13 14.12 -2.99
N ILE A 315 25.38 13.87 -1.70
CA ILE A 315 26.57 13.15 -1.22
C ILE A 315 26.58 11.71 -1.75
N GLU A 316 25.48 10.97 -1.63
CA GLU A 316 25.34 9.61 -2.18
C GLU A 316 25.49 9.58 -3.71
N GLY A 317 25.05 10.62 -4.41
CA GLY A 317 25.23 10.80 -5.85
C GLY A 317 26.70 11.04 -6.24
N ARG A 318 27.41 11.90 -5.51
CA ARG A 318 28.86 12.12 -5.71
C ARG A 318 29.68 10.88 -5.36
N LEU A 319 29.34 10.21 -4.26
CA LEU A 319 29.96 8.95 -3.83
C LEU A 319 29.84 7.87 -4.91
N ARG A 320 28.66 7.71 -5.52
CA ARG A 320 28.47 6.79 -6.66
C ARG A 320 29.35 7.16 -7.86
N ARG A 321 29.42 8.43 -8.24
CA ARG A 321 30.27 8.89 -9.36
C ARG A 321 31.76 8.61 -9.11
N LEU A 322 32.27 8.90 -7.92
CA LEU A 322 33.65 8.63 -7.54
C LEU A 322 33.96 7.12 -7.53
N LYS A 323 33.05 6.29 -7.01
CA LYS A 323 33.18 4.82 -7.04
C LYS A 323 33.24 4.29 -8.48
N ILE A 324 32.37 4.77 -9.38
CA ILE A 324 32.40 4.41 -10.81
C ILE A 324 33.74 4.82 -11.45
N ALA A 325 34.23 6.03 -11.17
CA ALA A 325 35.50 6.52 -11.71
C ALA A 325 36.69 5.68 -11.22
N LEU A 326 36.71 5.33 -9.93
CA LEU A 326 37.72 4.47 -9.33
C LEU A 326 37.69 3.05 -9.93
N ALA A 327 36.50 2.46 -10.09
CA ALA A 327 36.32 1.16 -10.74
C ALA A 327 36.86 1.15 -12.18
N LYS A 328 36.56 2.20 -12.95
CA LYS A 328 37.07 2.36 -14.33
C LYS A 328 38.60 2.47 -14.39
N LYS A 329 39.24 3.11 -13.41
CA LYS A 329 40.71 3.27 -13.38
C LYS A 329 41.46 2.05 -12.83
N THR A 330 40.85 1.31 -11.90
CA THR A 330 41.49 0.16 -11.23
C THR A 330 41.13 -1.18 -11.84
N GLY A 331 40.07 -1.25 -12.67
CA GLY A 331 39.54 -2.49 -13.21
C GLY A 331 38.84 -3.39 -12.17
N ARG A 332 38.70 -2.93 -10.92
CA ARG A 332 38.03 -3.67 -9.84
C ARG A 332 36.51 -3.46 -9.89
N PRO A 333 35.69 -4.50 -9.65
CA PRO A 333 34.24 -4.36 -9.60
C PRO A 333 33.81 -3.51 -8.40
N GLU A 334 32.74 -2.71 -8.57
CA GLU A 334 32.24 -1.79 -7.52
C GLU A 334 32.00 -2.48 -6.17
N SER A 335 31.65 -3.77 -6.18
CA SER A 335 31.42 -4.59 -4.99
C SER A 335 32.67 -4.81 -4.12
N GLU A 336 33.87 -4.79 -4.70
CA GLU A 336 35.14 -4.91 -3.95
C GLU A 336 35.63 -3.57 -3.40
N ILE A 337 35.18 -2.46 -3.97
CA ILE A 337 35.52 -1.09 -3.55
C ILE A 337 34.70 -0.69 -2.31
N THR A 338 33.48 -1.21 -2.19
CA THR A 338 32.66 -1.11 -0.98
C THR A 338 32.97 -2.24 -0.02
N GLY A 339 33.69 -1.95 1.07
CA GLY A 339 33.66 -2.81 2.24
C GLY A 339 32.22 -2.96 2.76
N LEU A 340 31.67 -4.16 2.67
CA LEU A 340 30.71 -4.84 3.58
C LEU A 340 29.71 -4.03 4.45
N GLU A 341 29.14 -2.89 4.03
CA GLU A 341 28.17 -2.12 4.87
C GLU A 341 26.83 -1.78 4.19
N ASP A 342 26.66 -1.96 2.87
CA ASP A 342 25.45 -1.50 2.16
C ASP A 342 24.22 -2.43 2.28
N GLY A 343 24.31 -3.54 3.04
CA GLY A 343 23.25 -4.55 3.16
C GLY A 343 22.00 -4.11 3.96
N ARG A 344 22.05 -2.99 4.70
CA ARG A 344 21.00 -2.66 5.69
C ARG A 344 20.00 -1.57 5.26
N ARG A 345 20.28 -0.75 4.24
CA ARG A 345 19.49 0.47 3.97
C ARG A 345 18.35 0.36 2.96
N ARG A 346 18.18 -0.77 2.25
CA ARG A 346 17.22 -0.86 1.13
C ARG A 346 15.76 -1.19 1.49
N ARG A 347 15.38 -1.32 2.77
CA ARG A 347 14.03 -1.82 3.13
C ARG A 347 12.95 -0.78 3.43
N SER A 348 13.21 0.52 3.35
CA SER A 348 12.23 1.56 3.73
C SER A 348 12.07 2.68 2.70
N SER A 349 11.75 2.35 1.45
CA SER A 349 11.32 3.35 0.47
C SER A 349 10.30 2.73 -0.49
N ARG A 350 9.01 2.83 -0.13
CA ARG A 350 7.91 2.44 -1.03
C ARG A 350 6.72 3.41 -1.00
N LEU A 351 6.86 4.58 -0.37
CA LEU A 351 5.70 5.45 -0.09
C LEU A 351 5.83 6.93 -0.52
N THR A 352 6.83 7.32 -1.32
CA THR A 352 7.00 8.74 -1.73
C THR A 352 7.42 8.90 -3.18
N GLU A 353 6.79 8.16 -4.11
CA GLU A 353 7.14 8.23 -5.54
C GLU A 353 6.40 9.36 -6.30
N GLU A 354 5.37 10.01 -5.74
CA GLU A 354 4.55 10.97 -6.50
C GLU A 354 5.01 12.43 -6.37
N THR A 355 5.55 12.85 -5.23
CA THR A 355 6.02 14.23 -4.99
C THR A 355 7.47 14.50 -5.42
N GLY A 356 8.24 13.46 -5.75
CA GLY A 356 9.63 13.60 -6.19
C GLY A 356 9.79 14.04 -7.64
N LEU A 357 8.78 13.80 -8.49
CA LEU A 357 8.89 13.99 -9.94
C LEU A 357 8.82 15.46 -10.37
N GLU A 358 8.13 16.31 -9.60
CA GLU A 358 8.01 17.75 -9.91
C GLU A 358 9.30 18.52 -9.56
N MET A 359 10.02 18.12 -8.50
CA MET A 359 11.34 18.69 -8.20
C MET A 359 12.46 18.17 -9.13
N GLU A 360 12.29 17.01 -9.75
CA GLU A 360 13.27 16.45 -10.69
C GLU A 360 13.34 17.24 -12.01
N GLU A 361 12.22 17.80 -12.49
CA GLU A 361 12.18 18.55 -13.76
C GLU A 361 12.74 19.97 -13.65
N GLU A 362 12.58 20.67 -12.52
CA GLU A 362 13.12 22.04 -12.36
C GLU A 362 14.64 22.08 -12.13
N GLU A 363 15.20 21.09 -11.43
CA GLU A 363 16.64 21.01 -11.12
C GLU A 363 17.49 20.47 -12.29
N GLU A 364 16.90 19.72 -13.23
CA GLU A 364 17.62 19.17 -14.39
C GLU A 364 18.22 20.25 -15.29
N ASN A 365 17.61 21.44 -15.32
CA ASN A 365 18.02 22.53 -16.18
C ASN A 365 19.15 23.41 -15.56
N ARG A 366 19.25 23.46 -14.22
CA ARG A 366 20.33 24.19 -13.51
C ARG A 366 21.57 23.33 -13.25
N GLY A 367 21.41 22.01 -13.08
CA GLY A 367 22.50 21.07 -12.82
C GLY A 367 23.42 20.77 -14.01
N ARG A 368 23.03 21.08 -15.26
CA ARG A 368 23.82 20.75 -16.46
C ARG A 368 25.18 21.47 -16.53
N LYS A 369 25.31 22.66 -15.93
CA LYS A 369 26.57 23.43 -15.96
C LYS A 369 27.56 22.90 -14.90
N SER A 370 27.09 22.69 -13.67
CA SER A 370 27.87 22.11 -12.57
C SER A 370 28.30 20.65 -12.83
N ARG A 371 27.43 19.85 -13.46
CA ARG A 371 27.73 18.45 -13.80
C ARG A 371 28.89 18.29 -14.78
N ARG A 372 29.11 19.28 -15.65
CA ARG A 372 30.20 19.25 -16.66
C ARG A 372 31.55 19.66 -16.07
N GLU A 373 31.58 20.51 -15.05
CA GLU A 373 32.81 20.90 -14.34
C GLU A 373 33.28 19.78 -13.38
N GLU A 374 32.38 19.16 -12.61
CA GLU A 374 32.76 18.03 -11.73
C GLU A 374 33.17 16.75 -12.49
N GLU A 375 32.63 16.50 -13.69
CA GLU A 375 33.05 15.34 -14.52
C GLU A 375 34.48 15.49 -15.03
N VAL A 376 34.92 16.72 -15.29
CA VAL A 376 36.27 17.03 -15.77
C VAL A 376 37.29 16.86 -14.63
N ASP A 377 36.96 17.32 -13.42
CA ASP A 377 37.84 17.16 -12.25
C ASP A 377 38.01 15.69 -11.84
N THR A 378 36.93 14.89 -11.86
CA THR A 378 37.01 13.46 -11.51
C THR A 378 37.75 12.61 -12.54
N ALA A 379 37.77 13.03 -13.82
CA ALA A 379 38.57 12.39 -14.85
C ALA A 379 40.08 12.63 -14.65
N ALA A 380 40.46 13.81 -14.14
CA ALA A 380 41.84 14.20 -13.88
C ALA A 380 42.44 13.64 -12.56
N SER A 381 41.62 13.33 -11.55
CA SER A 381 42.09 12.87 -10.23
C SER A 381 42.82 11.52 -10.25
N SER A 382 43.86 11.37 -9.43
CA SER A 382 44.59 10.09 -9.30
C SER A 382 43.80 9.03 -8.49
N VAL A 383 44.13 7.74 -8.64
CA VAL A 383 43.50 6.64 -7.86
C VAL A 383 43.52 6.89 -6.34
N PRO A 384 44.66 7.20 -5.68
CA PRO A 384 44.69 7.46 -4.24
C PRO A 384 43.90 8.72 -3.83
N GLU A 385 43.74 9.68 -4.74
CA GLU A 385 42.94 10.87 -4.51
C GLU A 385 41.44 10.56 -4.54
N LEU A 386 40.99 9.71 -5.47
CA LEU A 386 39.61 9.21 -5.52
C LEU A 386 39.26 8.40 -4.26
N GLU A 387 40.16 7.53 -3.79
CA GLU A 387 39.98 6.76 -2.55
C GLU A 387 39.81 7.67 -1.33
N ARG A 388 40.66 8.69 -1.17
CA ARG A 388 40.54 9.69 -0.09
C ARG A 388 39.23 10.47 -0.15
N GLN A 389 38.77 10.86 -1.34
CA GLN A 389 37.50 11.56 -1.50
C GLN A 389 36.29 10.67 -1.17
N ILE A 390 36.33 9.39 -1.55
CA ILE A 390 35.30 8.40 -1.20
C ILE A 390 35.24 8.20 0.32
N GLU A 391 36.38 8.03 0.99
CA GLU A 391 36.43 7.85 2.44
C GLU A 391 35.90 9.09 3.18
N LYS A 392 36.24 10.29 2.70
CA LYS A 392 35.76 11.55 3.29
C LYS A 392 34.25 11.74 3.17
N LEU A 393 33.64 11.27 2.08
CA LEU A 393 32.19 11.39 1.85
C LEU A 393 31.37 10.22 2.42
N ALA A 394 32.03 9.13 2.80
CA ALA A 394 31.39 7.96 3.40
C ALA A 394 31.25 8.06 4.94
N LYS A 395 32.03 8.94 5.57
CA LYS A 395 31.87 9.36 6.97
C LYS A 395 30.80 10.42 7.07
#